data_AF-A0A0F7RSR4-F1
#
_entry.id   AF-A0A0F7RSR4-F1
#
_cell.length_a   1.000
_cell.length_b   1.000
_cell.length_c   1.000
_cell.angle_alpha   90.00
_cell.angle_beta   90.00
_cell.angle_gamma   90.00
#
_symmetry.space_group_name_H-M   'P 1'
#
loop_
_entity.id
_entity.type
_entity.pdbx_description
1 polymer ?
#
loop_
_entity_poly.entity_id
_entity_poly.type
_entity_poly.pdbx_seq_one_letter_code
_entity_poly.pdbx_strand_id
1 'polypeptide(L)'
;MSAGYETVLFVARECFVYRVPPRSSTAGYRAGEWGDMEAFLWKGRLRIMETSNPNTCSIRLEDGDSGELFAECPYDVTGTSVEPVLDSSRYFVLRVESQDADGKKKKAYIGMGFQDRSDSFDFNVALQDWTKRQKAAANRAANPSADDDGALIDEGPSPHLPAGPKKDFSLKEGETFAIKLPGGGGRKITSSSSSSSSSGFGGAFGSGPLLPPPPSKKR
;
A
#
# COMPACT_ATOMS: atom_id res chain seq x y z
N MET A 1 26.00 10.90 -18.24
CA MET A 1 25.09 9.74 -18.15
C MET A 1 24.69 9.62 -16.69
N SER A 2 23.45 9.94 -16.33
CA SER A 2 22.99 9.74 -14.94
C SER A 2 22.97 8.24 -14.67
N ALA A 3 23.77 7.77 -13.72
CA ALA A 3 23.79 6.37 -13.31
C ALA A 3 22.40 6.03 -12.73
N GLY A 4 21.71 5.07 -13.33
CA GLY A 4 20.48 4.53 -12.76
C GLY A 4 20.78 3.86 -11.43
N TYR A 5 19.90 4.04 -10.44
CA TYR A 5 19.96 3.31 -9.17
C TYR A 5 18.85 2.26 -9.12
N GLU A 6 19.10 1.17 -8.39
CA GLU A 6 18.12 0.15 -8.06
C GLU A 6 17.68 0.30 -6.61
N THR A 7 16.37 0.35 -6.36
CA THR A 7 15.76 0.36 -5.03
C THR A 7 14.99 -0.93 -4.78
N VAL A 8 15.07 -1.42 -3.55
CA VAL A 8 14.27 -2.57 -3.11
C VAL A 8 13.00 -2.04 -2.46
N LEU A 9 11.84 -2.38 -3.01
CA LEU A 9 10.54 -1.96 -2.48
C LEU A 9 9.99 -2.92 -1.43
N PHE A 10 10.28 -4.20 -1.60
CA PHE A 10 9.79 -5.25 -0.72
C PHE A 10 10.70 -6.47 -0.77
N VAL A 11 10.84 -7.15 0.36
CA VAL A 11 11.56 -8.42 0.49
C VAL A 11 10.73 -9.38 1.31
N ALA A 12 10.36 -10.53 0.75
CA ALA A 12 9.82 -11.66 1.50
C ALA A 12 10.88 -12.74 1.64
N ARG A 13 11.14 -13.16 2.87
CA ARG A 13 12.20 -14.14 3.20
C ARG A 13 11.92 -15.52 2.61
N GLU A 14 10.65 -15.92 2.61
CA GLU A 14 10.18 -17.19 2.09
C GLU A 14 8.96 -16.99 1.19
N CYS A 15 9.03 -17.54 -0.01
CA CYS A 15 7.92 -17.71 -0.93
C CYS A 15 8.03 -19.07 -1.61
N PHE A 16 6.88 -19.58 -2.06
CA PHE A 16 6.76 -20.87 -2.72
C PHE A 16 6.26 -20.66 -4.14
N VAL A 17 6.83 -21.41 -5.08
CA VAL A 17 6.42 -21.40 -6.48
C VAL A 17 5.73 -22.70 -6.82
N TYR A 18 4.64 -22.61 -7.56
CA TYR A 18 3.77 -23.70 -7.96
C TYR A 18 3.61 -23.74 -9.47
N ARG A 19 3.37 -24.94 -10.00
CA ARG A 19 3.03 -25.10 -11.41
C ARG A 19 1.57 -24.72 -11.63
N VAL A 20 1.33 -23.72 -12.48
CA VAL A 20 -0.02 -23.30 -12.84
C VAL A 20 -0.48 -24.05 -14.08
N PRO A 21 -1.68 -24.68 -14.07
CA PRO A 21 -2.27 -25.27 -15.26
C PRO A 21 -2.44 -24.24 -16.39
N PRO A 22 -2.27 -24.63 -17.67
CA PRO A 22 -2.55 -23.75 -18.79
C PRO A 22 -3.99 -23.26 -18.75
N ARG A 23 -4.19 -21.96 -18.98
CA ARG A 23 -5.51 -21.32 -18.92
C ARG A 23 -6.43 -21.91 -20.00
N SER A 24 -7.47 -22.64 -19.60
CA SER A 24 -8.47 -23.23 -20.49
C SER A 24 -9.71 -22.34 -20.69
N SER A 25 -9.96 -21.38 -19.79
CA SER A 25 -11.12 -20.48 -19.86
C SER A 25 -10.78 -19.04 -19.42
N THR A 26 -11.70 -18.10 -19.67
CA THR A 26 -11.62 -16.73 -19.14
C THR A 26 -11.83 -16.64 -17.62
N ALA A 27 -12.17 -17.74 -16.94
CA ALA A 27 -12.22 -17.76 -15.47
C ALA A 27 -10.84 -17.39 -14.89
N GLY A 28 -10.85 -16.67 -13.76
CA GLY A 28 -9.64 -16.32 -13.02
C GLY A 28 -9.01 -17.54 -12.34
N TYR A 29 -7.75 -17.41 -11.91
CA TYR A 29 -7.04 -18.52 -11.28
C TYR A 29 -7.58 -18.88 -9.90
N ARG A 30 -7.57 -20.18 -9.59
CA ARG A 30 -7.87 -20.74 -8.26
C ARG A 30 -6.71 -21.60 -7.81
N ALA A 31 -6.24 -21.40 -6.59
CA ALA A 31 -5.09 -22.13 -6.06
C ALA A 31 -5.45 -23.60 -5.85
N GLY A 32 -6.70 -23.90 -5.49
CA GLY A 32 -7.20 -25.27 -5.39
C GLY A 32 -7.10 -26.09 -6.68
N GLU A 33 -6.92 -25.45 -7.84
CA GLU A 33 -6.76 -26.13 -9.13
C GLU A 33 -5.30 -26.43 -9.49
N TRP A 34 -4.33 -25.91 -8.72
CA TRP A 34 -2.90 -26.11 -8.99
C TRP A 34 -2.39 -27.49 -8.56
N GLY A 35 -3.25 -28.27 -7.91
CA GLY A 35 -2.94 -29.60 -7.38
C GLY A 35 -2.57 -29.53 -5.90
N ASP A 36 -1.56 -30.31 -5.52
CA ASP A 36 -1.10 -30.38 -4.14
C ASP A 36 -0.26 -29.15 -3.78
N MET A 37 -0.77 -28.33 -2.85
CA MET A 37 -0.07 -27.13 -2.36
C MET A 37 1.15 -27.46 -1.49
N GLU A 38 1.32 -28.71 -1.08
CA GLU A 38 2.54 -29.18 -0.39
C GLU A 38 3.67 -29.48 -1.39
N ALA A 39 3.32 -29.76 -2.65
CA ALA A 39 4.27 -30.03 -3.73
C ALA A 39 4.70 -28.74 -4.46
N PHE A 40 5.37 -27.83 -3.75
CA PHE A 40 5.95 -26.65 -4.36
C PHE A 40 7.09 -27.03 -5.33
N LEU A 41 7.17 -26.35 -6.47
CA LEU A 41 8.22 -26.51 -7.48
C LEU A 41 9.55 -25.95 -6.98
N TRP A 42 9.48 -24.82 -6.29
CA TRP A 42 10.66 -24.09 -5.80
C TRP A 42 10.29 -23.25 -4.58
N LYS A 43 11.29 -22.98 -3.74
CA LYS A 43 11.19 -22.16 -2.54
C LYS A 43 12.39 -21.22 -2.49
N GLY A 44 12.17 -19.97 -2.11
CA GLY A 44 13.25 -19.02 -1.91
C GLY A 44 12.76 -17.64 -1.49
N ARG A 45 13.57 -16.62 -1.77
CA ARG A 45 13.33 -15.22 -1.42
C ARG A 45 12.68 -14.48 -2.60
N LEU A 46 11.74 -13.59 -2.30
CA LEU A 46 11.15 -12.68 -3.29
C LEU A 46 11.60 -11.25 -3.02
N ARG A 47 11.98 -10.52 -4.07
CA ARG A 47 12.31 -9.09 -4.01
C ARG A 47 11.59 -8.31 -5.08
N ILE A 48 11.01 -7.17 -4.70
CA ILE A 48 10.51 -6.19 -5.67
C ILE A 48 11.60 -5.15 -5.87
N MET A 49 12.11 -5.05 -7.09
CA MET A 49 13.16 -4.12 -7.48
C MET A 49 12.57 -3.03 -8.37
N GLU A 50 12.88 -1.78 -8.07
CA GLU A 50 12.59 -0.62 -8.92
C GLU A 50 13.92 -0.09 -9.46
N THR A 51 14.00 0.12 -10.77
CA THR A 51 15.14 0.79 -11.43
C THR A 51 14.70 2.20 -11.80
N SER A 52 15.52 3.21 -11.51
CA SER A 52 15.18 4.60 -11.82
C SER A 52 15.36 4.96 -13.30
N ASN A 53 16.29 4.29 -13.99
CA ASN A 53 16.62 4.57 -15.39
C ASN A 53 16.95 3.27 -16.16
N PRO A 54 16.02 2.72 -16.96
CA PRO A 54 14.64 3.20 -17.17
C PRO A 54 13.78 2.98 -15.93
N ASN A 55 12.71 3.77 -15.78
CA ASN A 55 11.78 3.69 -14.65
C ASN A 55 10.91 2.42 -14.70
N THR A 56 11.47 1.29 -14.26
CA THR A 56 10.88 -0.05 -14.40
C THR A 56 10.84 -0.78 -13.07
N CYS A 57 9.82 -1.62 -12.87
CA CYS A 57 9.72 -2.49 -11.71
C CYS A 57 9.82 -3.96 -12.15
N SER A 58 10.50 -4.77 -11.35
CA SER A 58 10.68 -6.21 -11.58
C SER A 58 10.57 -6.97 -10.27
N ILE A 59 9.79 -8.04 -10.26
CA ILE A 59 9.70 -8.97 -9.15
C ILE A 59 10.71 -10.09 -9.44
N ARG A 60 11.72 -10.22 -8.58
CA ARG A 60 12.79 -11.24 -8.69
C ARG A 60 12.56 -12.33 -7.66
N LEU A 61 12.55 -13.57 -8.13
CA LEU A 61 12.58 -14.77 -7.30
C LEU A 61 14.02 -15.25 -7.24
N GLU A 62 14.61 -15.19 -6.05
CA GLU A 62 16.02 -15.51 -5.81
C GLU A 62 16.15 -16.65 -4.81
N ASP A 63 17.16 -17.48 -4.95
CA ASP A 63 17.49 -18.45 -3.92
C ASP A 63 17.86 -17.75 -2.60
N GLY A 64 17.40 -18.31 -1.48
CA GLY A 64 17.55 -17.70 -0.16
C GLY A 64 19.01 -17.61 0.27
N ASP A 65 19.80 -18.62 -0.05
CA ASP A 65 21.18 -18.79 0.40
C ASP A 65 22.19 -18.23 -0.62
N SER A 66 22.07 -18.62 -1.89
CA SER A 66 23.01 -18.23 -2.95
C SER A 66 22.69 -16.88 -3.60
N GLY A 67 21.43 -16.43 -3.55
CA GLY A 67 20.97 -15.26 -4.30
C GLY A 67 20.88 -15.48 -5.81
N GLU A 68 20.93 -16.74 -6.29
CA GLU A 68 20.75 -17.06 -7.70
C GLU A 68 19.33 -16.71 -8.17
N LEU A 69 19.21 -16.02 -9.29
CA LEU A 69 17.93 -15.64 -9.88
C LEU A 69 17.24 -16.87 -10.48
N PHE A 70 16.13 -17.29 -9.89
CA PHE A 70 15.29 -18.36 -10.41
C PHE A 70 14.38 -17.87 -11.54
N ALA A 71 13.70 -16.74 -11.32
CA ALA A 71 12.82 -16.14 -12.32
C ALA A 71 12.62 -14.65 -12.09
N GLU A 72 12.38 -13.92 -13.18
CA GLU A 72 12.07 -12.50 -13.17
C GLU A 72 10.68 -12.26 -13.78
N CYS A 73 9.87 -11.47 -13.09
CA CYS A 73 8.57 -11.02 -13.54
C CYS A 73 8.61 -9.49 -13.71
N PRO A 74 8.72 -9.00 -14.95
CA PRO A 74 8.62 -7.56 -15.23
C PRO A 74 7.23 -7.04 -14.84
N TYR A 75 7.19 -6.02 -13.99
CA TYR A 75 5.97 -5.39 -13.52
C TYR A 75 5.75 -4.06 -14.24
N ASP A 76 4.52 -3.87 -14.72
CA ASP A 76 4.10 -2.67 -15.45
C ASP A 76 2.91 -2.02 -14.74
N VAL A 77 2.69 -0.73 -15.00
CA VAL A 77 1.61 0.10 -14.42
C VAL A 77 0.22 -0.46 -14.76
N THR A 78 0.11 -1.26 -15.82
CA THR A 78 -1.11 -1.99 -16.17
C THR A 78 -1.48 -3.07 -15.15
N GLY A 79 -0.55 -3.51 -14.30
CA GLY A 79 -0.77 -4.53 -13.26
C GLY A 79 -1.03 -5.95 -13.80
N THR A 80 -0.99 -6.15 -15.12
CA THR A 80 -1.36 -7.43 -15.76
C THR A 80 -0.34 -8.55 -15.55
N SER A 81 0.86 -8.23 -15.04
CA SER A 81 1.90 -9.22 -14.77
C SER A 81 1.63 -10.05 -13.50
N VAL A 82 0.77 -9.56 -12.60
CA VAL A 82 0.45 -10.21 -11.33
C VAL A 82 -1.07 -10.33 -11.22
N GLU A 83 -1.57 -11.55 -11.17
CA GLU A 83 -3.00 -11.82 -11.02
C GLU A 83 -3.25 -12.47 -9.64
N PRO A 84 -4.04 -11.85 -8.76
CA PRO A 84 -4.41 -12.48 -7.50
C PRO A 84 -5.36 -13.65 -7.75
N VAL A 85 -5.22 -14.69 -6.94
CA VAL A 85 -6.07 -15.88 -7.02
C VAL A 85 -7.41 -15.61 -6.32
N LEU A 86 -8.49 -16.21 -6.83
CA LEU A 86 -9.86 -15.93 -6.37
C LEU A 86 -10.23 -16.55 -5.02
N ASP A 87 -9.66 -17.70 -4.67
CA ASP A 87 -9.98 -18.47 -3.47
C ASP A 87 -9.02 -18.22 -2.30
N SER A 88 -7.94 -17.48 -2.52
CA SER A 88 -6.93 -17.19 -1.50
C SER A 88 -6.24 -15.85 -1.73
N SER A 89 -6.04 -15.11 -0.63
CA SER A 89 -5.26 -13.87 -0.62
C SER A 89 -3.76 -14.06 -0.41
N ARG A 90 -3.30 -15.32 -0.29
CA ARG A 90 -1.87 -15.66 -0.13
C ARG A 90 -1.21 -16.08 -1.45
N TYR A 91 -2.00 -16.38 -2.47
CA TYR A 91 -1.51 -16.91 -3.74
C TYR A 91 -1.76 -15.93 -4.87
N PHE A 92 -0.82 -15.87 -5.81
CA PHE A 92 -0.89 -15.04 -7.01
C PHE A 92 -0.29 -15.80 -8.19
N VAL A 93 -0.65 -15.41 -9.39
CA VAL A 93 -0.01 -15.87 -10.62
C VAL A 93 0.90 -14.77 -11.13
N LEU A 94 2.16 -15.12 -11.36
CA LEU A 94 3.15 -14.24 -11.97
C LEU A 94 3.37 -14.60 -13.43
N ARG A 95 3.44 -13.57 -14.27
CA ARG A 95 3.93 -13.68 -15.64
C ARG A 95 5.44 -13.45 -15.68
N VAL A 96 6.20 -14.54 -15.59
CA VAL A 96 7.65 -14.50 -15.69
C VAL A 96 8.13 -14.49 -17.14
N GLU A 97 9.27 -13.85 -17.38
CA GLU A 97 9.96 -13.89 -18.66
C GLU A 97 11.22 -14.76 -18.51
N SER A 98 11.35 -15.78 -19.37
CA SER A 98 12.54 -16.61 -19.47
C SER A 98 13.29 -16.25 -20.74
N GLN A 99 14.62 -16.17 -20.66
CA GLN A 99 15.49 -16.00 -21.82
C GLN A 99 15.78 -17.38 -22.40
N ASP A 100 15.21 -17.66 -23.57
CA ASP A 100 15.50 -18.91 -24.28
C ASP A 100 16.93 -18.90 -24.84
N ALA A 101 17.49 -20.08 -25.13
CA ALA A 101 18.86 -20.22 -25.65
C ALA A 101 19.09 -19.45 -26.97
N ASP A 102 18.01 -19.21 -27.73
CA ASP A 102 17.98 -18.43 -28.98
C ASP A 102 17.83 -16.91 -28.75
N GLY A 103 17.90 -16.44 -27.51
CA GLY A 103 17.76 -15.01 -27.15
C GLY A 103 16.33 -14.47 -27.22
N LYS A 104 15.32 -15.32 -27.45
CA LYS A 104 13.90 -14.92 -27.44
C LYS A 104 13.35 -14.92 -26.01
N LYS A 105 12.62 -13.87 -25.65
CA LYS A 105 11.90 -13.79 -24.37
C LYS A 105 10.61 -14.61 -24.45
N LYS A 106 10.54 -15.71 -23.69
CA LYS A 106 9.34 -16.53 -23.58
C LYS A 106 8.60 -16.17 -22.30
N LYS A 107 7.29 -15.93 -22.43
CA LYS A 107 6.41 -15.67 -21.29
C LYS A 107 5.92 -17.00 -20.72
N ALA A 108 6.02 -17.16 -19.40
CA ALA A 108 5.45 -18.29 -18.68
C ALA A 108 4.64 -17.77 -17.49
N TYR A 109 3.64 -18.55 -17.09
CA TYR A 109 2.82 -18.26 -15.92
C TYR A 109 3.17 -19.26 -14.83
N ILE A 110 3.55 -18.74 -13.67
CA ILE A 110 3.86 -19.54 -12.49
C ILE A 110 2.97 -19.09 -11.34
N GLY A 111 2.63 -20.03 -10.47
CA GLY A 111 1.92 -19.73 -9.24
C GLY A 111 2.94 -19.36 -8.19
N MET A 112 2.66 -18.36 -7.38
CA MET A 112 3.47 -18.00 -6.23
C MET A 112 2.57 -17.88 -5.00
N GLY A 113 3.10 -18.27 -3.85
CA GLY A 113 2.43 -18.21 -2.57
C GLY A 113 3.34 -17.73 -1.46
N PHE A 114 2.74 -17.06 -0.48
CA PHE A 114 3.38 -16.72 0.79
C PHE A 114 2.93 -17.69 1.88
N GLN A 115 3.81 -17.94 2.84
CA GLN A 115 3.45 -18.71 4.03
C GLN A 115 2.39 -17.96 4.84
N ASP A 116 2.65 -16.67 5.08
CA ASP A 116 1.81 -15.81 5.90
C ASP A 116 1.01 -14.80 5.06
N ARG A 117 -0.17 -14.45 5.56
CA ARG A 117 -1.05 -13.47 4.92
C ARG A 117 -0.56 -12.03 5.09
N SER A 118 0.28 -11.77 6.08
CA SER A 118 0.94 -10.46 6.26
C SER A 118 1.83 -10.14 5.06
N ASP A 119 2.65 -11.10 4.65
CA ASP A 119 3.62 -10.90 3.58
C ASP A 119 2.92 -10.72 2.23
N SER A 120 1.80 -11.44 2.01
CA SER A 120 0.99 -11.27 0.81
C SER A 120 0.28 -9.91 0.75
N PHE A 121 -0.09 -9.36 1.91
CA PHE A 121 -0.65 -8.02 2.00
C PHE A 121 0.41 -6.96 1.70
N ASP A 122 1.57 -7.04 2.34
CA ASP A 122 2.67 -6.10 2.14
C ASP A 122 3.19 -6.13 0.69
N PHE A 123 3.26 -7.32 0.08
CA PHE A 123 3.56 -7.50 -1.35
C PHE A 123 2.60 -6.71 -2.25
N ASN A 124 1.29 -6.81 -1.99
CA ASN A 124 0.28 -6.12 -2.78
C ASN A 124 0.34 -4.61 -2.57
N VAL A 125 0.55 -4.16 -1.33
CA VAL A 125 0.72 -2.74 -0.99
C VAL A 125 1.95 -2.15 -1.69
N ALA A 126 3.08 -2.86 -1.70
CA ALA A 126 4.30 -2.41 -2.37
C ALA A 126 4.10 -2.21 -3.89
N LEU A 127 3.37 -3.11 -4.55
CA LEU A 127 3.04 -2.98 -5.97
C LEU A 127 2.07 -1.81 -6.24
N GLN A 128 1.07 -1.62 -5.36
CA GLN A 128 0.11 -0.53 -5.47
C GLN A 128 0.77 0.83 -5.24
N ASP A 129 1.64 0.94 -4.23
CA ASP A 129 2.39 2.16 -3.95
C ASP A 129 3.26 2.55 -5.15
N TRP A 130 4.02 1.60 -5.71
CA TRP A 130 4.78 1.86 -6.93
C TRP A 130 3.86 2.33 -8.06
N THR A 131 2.77 1.63 -8.34
CA THR A 131 1.82 2.01 -9.39
C THR A 131 1.25 3.43 -9.18
N LYS A 132 0.94 3.80 -7.93
CA LYS A 132 0.46 5.13 -7.57
C LYS A 132 1.54 6.18 -7.81
N ARG A 133 2.79 5.92 -7.38
CA ARG A 133 3.94 6.81 -7.61
C ARG A 133 4.19 7.02 -9.10
N GLN A 134 4.12 5.97 -9.90
CA GLN A 134 4.30 6.05 -11.35
C GLN A 134 3.23 6.89 -12.03
N LYS A 135 1.95 6.70 -11.65
CA LYS A 135 0.83 7.51 -12.16
C LYS A 135 0.95 8.98 -11.74
N ALA A 136 1.32 9.24 -10.49
CA ALA A 136 1.54 10.60 -10.00
C ALA A 136 2.70 11.30 -10.73
N ALA A 137 3.81 10.59 -10.97
CA ALA A 137 4.94 11.09 -11.73
C ALA A 137 4.56 11.40 -13.19
N ALA A 138 3.77 10.53 -13.84
CA ALA A 138 3.26 10.77 -15.18
C ALA A 138 2.33 11.99 -15.23
N ASN A 139 1.45 12.16 -14.24
CA ASN A 139 0.57 13.33 -14.14
C ASN A 139 1.36 14.63 -13.90
N ARG A 140 2.39 14.62 -13.07
CA ARG A 140 3.28 15.77 -12.85
C ARG A 140 4.07 16.15 -14.10
N ALA A 141 4.52 15.15 -14.87
CA ALA A 141 5.19 15.38 -16.15
C ALA A 141 4.23 15.97 -17.20
N ALA A 142 2.95 15.57 -17.18
CA ALA A 142 1.93 16.08 -18.08
C ALA A 142 1.43 17.49 -17.70
N ASN A 143 1.37 17.80 -16.40
CA ASN A 143 0.89 19.08 -15.87
C ASN A 143 1.88 19.65 -14.82
N PRO A 144 2.96 20.33 -15.26
CA PRO A 144 3.98 20.88 -14.36
C PRO A 144 3.52 22.10 -13.54
N SER A 145 2.31 22.61 -13.77
CA SER A 145 1.77 23.84 -13.14
C SER A 145 0.71 23.59 -12.06
N ALA A 146 0.48 22.34 -11.64
CA ALA A 146 -0.45 22.04 -10.55
C ALA A 146 0.28 22.14 -9.20
N ASP A 147 -0.14 23.10 -8.38
CA ASP A 147 0.41 23.35 -7.05
C ASP A 147 0.32 22.13 -6.11
N ASP A 148 1.29 22.05 -5.20
CA ASP A 148 1.85 20.89 -4.50
C ASP A 148 0.93 20.19 -3.46
N ASP A 149 -0.28 20.68 -3.19
CA ASP A 149 -1.07 20.21 -2.03
C ASP A 149 -2.09 19.09 -2.32
N GLY A 150 -2.24 18.66 -3.58
CA GLY A 150 -3.31 17.73 -3.99
C GLY A 150 -2.94 16.24 -4.14
N ALA A 151 -1.66 15.87 -4.11
CA ALA A 151 -1.23 14.56 -4.64
C ALA A 151 -1.35 13.37 -3.67
N LEU A 152 -1.72 13.58 -2.40
CA LEU A 152 -1.88 12.51 -1.41
C LEU A 152 -3.33 12.03 -1.25
N ILE A 153 -4.30 12.81 -1.71
CA ILE A 153 -5.72 12.44 -1.73
C ILE A 153 -6.03 11.65 -3.00
N ASP A 154 -6.50 10.43 -2.80
CA ASP A 154 -7.16 9.65 -3.83
C ASP A 154 -8.31 10.47 -4.43
N GLU A 155 -8.10 11.04 -5.63
CA GLU A 155 -9.12 11.69 -6.46
C GLU A 155 -10.13 10.68 -7.05
N GLY A 156 -10.20 9.47 -6.49
CA GLY A 156 -11.33 8.58 -6.71
C GLY A 156 -12.59 9.14 -6.05
N PRO A 157 -13.78 9.02 -6.67
CA PRO A 157 -15.02 9.32 -5.96
C PRO A 157 -15.08 8.42 -4.73
N SER A 158 -14.98 9.01 -3.54
CA SER A 158 -15.25 8.29 -2.31
C SER A 158 -16.60 7.59 -2.45
N PRO A 159 -16.72 6.26 -2.26
CA PRO A 159 -17.96 5.52 -2.51
C PRO A 159 -19.12 5.92 -1.59
N HIS A 160 -18.89 6.86 -0.67
CA HIS A 160 -19.86 7.41 0.26
C HIS A 160 -20.29 8.85 -0.05
N LEU A 161 -19.74 9.50 -1.09
CA LEU A 161 -20.14 10.85 -1.50
C LEU A 161 -20.68 10.83 -2.95
N PRO A 162 -21.87 11.40 -3.20
CA PRO A 162 -22.39 11.52 -4.55
C PRO A 162 -21.48 12.43 -5.38
N ALA A 163 -21.20 12.01 -6.62
CA ALA A 163 -20.41 12.78 -7.59
C ALA A 163 -21.16 14.05 -8.01
N GLY A 164 -21.03 15.10 -7.21
CA GLY A 164 -21.45 16.46 -7.54
C GLY A 164 -20.24 17.32 -7.92
N PRO A 165 -20.45 18.42 -8.69
CA PRO A 165 -19.38 19.35 -9.00
C PRO A 165 -18.74 19.87 -7.70
N LYS A 166 -17.41 19.77 -7.61
CA LYS A 166 -16.62 20.26 -6.49
C LYS A 166 -16.90 21.74 -6.34
N LYS A 167 -17.57 22.11 -5.26
CA LYS A 167 -17.94 23.49 -4.97
C LYS A 167 -16.83 24.09 -4.12
N ASP A 168 -16.18 25.11 -4.64
CA ASP A 168 -15.12 25.82 -3.92
C ASP A 168 -15.73 26.56 -2.73
N PHE A 169 -15.40 26.11 -1.52
CA PHE A 169 -15.82 26.74 -0.26
C PHE A 169 -14.68 27.56 0.37
N SER A 170 -13.67 27.92 -0.42
CA SER A 170 -12.59 28.79 0.00
C SER A 170 -13.14 30.18 0.34
N LEU A 171 -12.87 30.64 1.56
CA LEU A 171 -13.23 31.98 1.99
C LEU A 171 -12.45 33.00 1.19
N LYS A 172 -13.12 34.05 0.71
CA LYS A 172 -12.43 35.18 0.11
C LYS A 172 -11.65 35.91 1.21
N GLU A 173 -10.48 36.44 0.85
CA GLU A 173 -9.57 37.10 1.78
C GLU A 173 -10.32 38.22 2.55
N GLY A 174 -10.48 38.02 3.87
CA GLY A 174 -11.22 38.93 4.75
C GLY A 174 -12.59 38.45 5.25
N GLU A 175 -13.14 37.34 4.74
CA GLU A 175 -14.39 36.77 5.23
C GLU A 175 -14.16 35.84 6.43
N THR A 176 -14.78 36.13 7.58
CA THR A 176 -14.63 35.34 8.82
C THR A 176 -15.95 34.62 9.15
N PHE A 177 -15.94 33.29 9.26
CA PHE A 177 -17.13 32.52 9.64
C PHE A 177 -17.30 32.44 11.16
N ALA A 178 -18.47 32.88 11.66
CA ALA A 178 -18.85 32.70 13.05
C ALA A 178 -19.62 31.39 13.23
N ILE A 179 -18.94 30.35 13.72
CA ILE A 179 -19.58 29.06 14.03
C ILE A 179 -20.26 29.18 15.40
N LYS A 180 -21.58 29.26 15.42
CA LYS A 180 -22.37 29.15 16.66
C LYS A 180 -22.52 27.68 17.02
N LEU A 181 -21.62 27.16 17.87
CA LEU A 181 -21.79 25.83 18.46
C LEU A 181 -22.84 25.91 19.59
N PRO A 182 -24.00 25.24 19.47
CA PRO A 182 -24.93 25.11 20.60
C PRO A 182 -24.31 24.16 21.63
N GLY A 183 -23.96 24.67 22.82
CA GLY A 183 -23.61 23.86 24.00
C GLY A 183 -22.19 24.00 24.57
N GLY A 184 -21.34 24.90 24.07
CA GLY A 184 -19.97 25.07 24.59
C GLY A 184 -19.72 26.46 25.18
N GLY A 185 -19.69 26.56 26.51
CA GLY A 185 -19.33 27.79 27.23
C GLY A 185 -17.97 28.33 26.78
N GLY A 186 -17.94 29.62 26.43
CA GLY A 186 -16.79 30.29 25.84
C GLY A 186 -15.55 30.22 26.72
N ARG A 187 -14.47 29.62 26.19
CA ARG A 187 -13.11 29.85 26.66
C ARG A 187 -12.34 30.55 25.54
N LYS A 188 -12.10 31.85 25.73
CA LYS A 188 -11.13 32.63 24.96
C LYS A 188 -9.76 32.01 25.18
N ILE A 189 -9.14 31.48 24.13
CA ILE A 189 -7.71 31.17 24.15
C ILE A 189 -7.01 32.48 23.75
N THR A 190 -6.59 33.26 24.75
CA THR A 190 -5.68 34.39 24.53
C THR A 190 -4.26 33.88 24.71
N SER A 191 -3.46 33.98 23.65
CA SER A 191 -2.03 33.85 23.71
C SER A 191 -1.42 35.06 24.44
N SER A 192 -0.81 34.83 25.59
CA SER A 192 0.24 35.72 26.08
C SER A 192 1.26 34.95 26.92
N SER A 193 2.49 35.04 26.47
CA SER A 193 3.70 34.52 27.08
C SER A 193 4.08 35.31 28.33
N SER A 194 4.79 34.59 29.21
CA SER A 194 5.87 35.04 30.10
C SER A 194 5.59 35.19 31.61
N SER A 195 6.33 34.35 32.33
CA SER A 195 7.17 34.66 33.50
C SER A 195 6.66 34.35 34.92
N SER A 196 7.34 33.35 35.48
CA SER A 196 8.06 33.38 36.76
C SER A 196 7.36 32.98 38.07
N SER A 197 8.10 32.15 38.81
CA SER A 197 8.06 31.90 40.26
C SER A 197 6.84 31.14 40.80
N SER A 198 6.91 30.22 41.75
CA SER A 198 7.99 29.68 42.59
C SER A 198 7.39 28.51 43.39
N SER A 199 8.25 27.56 43.79
CA SER A 199 8.20 26.79 45.05
C SER A 199 6.90 26.10 45.48
N GLY A 200 6.96 24.77 45.66
CA GLY A 200 5.93 24.05 46.43
C GLY A 200 6.11 22.55 46.48
N PHE A 201 7.17 22.08 47.15
CA PHE A 201 7.31 20.69 47.57
C PHE A 201 6.31 20.40 48.69
N GLY A 202 5.48 19.35 48.59
CA GLY A 202 4.74 18.83 49.74
C GLY A 202 3.36 18.20 49.45
N GLY A 203 3.29 16.87 49.63
CA GLY A 203 2.31 16.20 50.49
C GLY A 203 0.81 16.25 50.17
N ALA A 204 0.31 15.06 49.79
CA ALA A 204 -0.89 14.40 50.34
C ALA A 204 -2.32 14.91 50.00
N PHE A 205 -3.20 13.91 49.85
CA PHE A 205 -4.68 13.92 49.88
C PHE A 205 -5.47 14.49 48.68
N GLY A 206 -6.03 13.55 47.93
CA GLY A 206 -7.48 13.44 47.70
C GLY A 206 -8.22 14.56 46.94
N SER A 207 -8.68 14.25 45.73
CA SER A 207 -10.02 14.57 45.19
C SER A 207 -10.02 14.62 43.64
N GLY A 208 -10.12 13.46 43.01
CA GLY A 208 -10.62 13.36 41.63
C GLY A 208 -12.06 12.85 41.68
N PRO A 209 -13.05 13.53 41.08
CA PRO A 209 -14.45 13.09 41.13
C PRO A 209 -14.64 11.79 40.34
N LEU A 210 -15.06 10.75 41.06
CA LEU A 210 -15.42 9.42 40.58
C LEU A 210 -16.72 9.48 39.76
N LEU A 211 -16.71 8.89 38.57
CA LEU A 211 -17.87 8.71 37.71
C LEU A 211 -18.89 7.76 38.38
N PRO A 212 -20.21 8.06 38.35
CA PRO A 212 -21.21 7.15 38.89
C PRO A 212 -21.40 5.92 37.98
N PRO A 213 -21.67 4.73 38.56
CA PRO A 213 -21.87 3.50 37.80
C PRO A 213 -23.26 3.43 37.15
N PRO A 214 -23.40 2.70 36.03
CA PRO A 214 -24.63 2.59 35.25
C PRO A 214 -25.71 1.72 35.93
N PRO A 215 -27.00 2.02 35.72
CA PRO A 215 -28.11 1.26 36.29
C PRO A 215 -28.30 -0.10 35.61
N SER A 216 -28.44 -1.15 36.43
CA SER A 216 -28.78 -2.50 36.00
C SER A 216 -30.28 -2.65 35.67
N LYS A 217 -30.61 -3.11 34.45
CA LYS A 217 -31.95 -3.62 34.10
C LYS A 217 -32.16 -5.01 34.73
N LYS A 218 -33.24 -5.20 35.48
CA LYS A 218 -33.81 -6.52 35.78
C LYS A 218 -35.30 -6.55 35.42
N ARG A 219 -35.61 -7.56 34.60
CA ARG A 219 -36.91 -8.22 34.28
C ARG A 219 -37.98 -7.38 33.61
#